data_AF-A0A1S1HH26-F1
#
_entry.id   AF-A0A1S1HH26-F1
#
_cell.length_a   1.000
_cell.length_b   1.000
_cell.length_c   1.000
_cell.angle_alpha   90.00
_cell.angle_beta   90.00
_cell.angle_gamma   90.00
#
_symmetry.space_group_name_H-M   'P 1'
#
loop_
_entity.id
_entity.type
_entity.pdbx_description
1 polymer ?
#
loop_
_entity_poly.entity_id
_entity_poly.type
_entity_poly.pdbx_seq_one_letter_code
_entity_poly.pdbx_strand_id
1 'polypeptide(L)' 'MRVNAICPTGVKTAMHGSVALPDGVDMALVMRNSPKLGDLCEPEDVAAAVAFLASDDARKITGIALPVDAGQTAG' A
#
# COMPACT_ATOMS: atom_id res chain seq x y z
N MET A 1 -22.31 11.00 -3.30
CA MET A 1 -21.04 10.82 -4.04
C MET A 1 -19.90 11.04 -3.06
N ARG A 2 -18.99 10.07 -2.93
CA ARG A 2 -17.77 10.14 -2.11
C ARG A 2 -16.58 9.82 -3.01
N VAL A 3 -15.45 10.48 -2.78
CA VAL A 3 -14.22 10.28 -3.56
C VAL A 3 -13.07 10.13 -2.59
N ASN A 4 -12.28 9.07 -2.75
CA ASN A 4 -11.10 8.76 -1.93
C ASN A 4 -10.02 8.16 -2.84
N ALA A 5 -8.77 8.24 -2.42
CA ALA A 5 -7.65 7.55 -3.05
C ALA A 5 -7.16 6.41 -2.13
N ILE A 6 -6.71 5.33 -2.74
CA ILE A 6 -6.01 4.24 -2.05
C ILE A 6 -4.56 4.28 -2.50
N CYS A 7 -3.65 4.31 -1.53
CA CYS A 7 -2.23 4.50 -1.74
C CYS A 7 -1.47 3.26 -1.25
N PRO A 8 -1.36 2.21 -2.08
CA PRO A 8 -0.66 1.00 -1.69
C PRO A 8 0.86 1.14 -1.76
N THR A 9 1.58 0.30 -1.00
CA THR A 9 3.00 0.04 -1.26
C THR A 9 3.18 -1.09 -2.27
N GLY A 10 4.35 -1.74 -2.32
CA GLY A 10 4.58 -2.98 -3.04
C GLY A 10 3.51 -4.03 -2.71
N VAL A 11 2.74 -4.39 -3.73
CA VAL A 11 1.71 -5.43 -3.69
C VAL A 11 2.19 -6.64 -4.47
N LYS A 12 1.96 -7.85 -3.99
CA LYS A 12 2.33 -9.11 -4.65
C LYS A 12 1.51 -9.35 -5.93
N THR A 13 1.89 -8.62 -6.97
CA THR A 13 1.31 -8.68 -8.32
C THR A 13 2.42 -8.89 -9.34
N ALA A 14 2.07 -9.26 -10.56
CA ALA A 14 3.03 -9.41 -11.66
C ALA A 14 3.84 -8.12 -11.92
N MET A 15 3.27 -6.94 -11.66
CA MET A 15 3.96 -5.65 -11.79
C MET A 15 5.12 -5.53 -10.81
N HIS A 16 4.97 -6.03 -9.58
CA HIS A 16 6.03 -5.93 -8.58
C HIS A 16 7.14 -6.94 -8.84
N GLY A 17 6.79 -8.14 -9.33
CA GLY A 17 7.76 -9.19 -9.67
C GLY A 17 8.72 -8.84 -10.81
N SER A 18 8.45 -7.79 -11.59
CA SER A 18 9.34 -7.29 -12.65
C SER A 18 10.26 -6.14 -12.22
N VAL A 19 10.18 -5.70 -10.95
CA VAL A 19 11.05 -4.65 -10.41
C VAL A 19 12.40 -5.26 -10.06
N ALA A 20 13.43 -4.90 -10.83
CA ALA A 20 14.82 -5.21 -10.50
C ALA A 20 15.44 -4.06 -9.70
N LEU A 21 16.17 -4.41 -8.63
CA LEU A 21 17.02 -3.44 -7.95
C LEU A 21 18.25 -3.13 -8.81
N PRO A 22 18.67 -1.86 -8.93
CA PRO A 22 19.90 -1.50 -9.63
C PRO A 22 21.14 -2.13 -8.98
N ASP A 23 22.17 -2.38 -9.78
CA ASP A 23 23.47 -2.83 -9.27
C ASP A 23 24.06 -1.81 -8.29
N GLY A 24 24.63 -2.30 -7.19
CA GLY A 24 25.25 -1.46 -6.16
C GLY A 24 24.25 -0.70 -5.26
N VAL A 25 22.97 -1.08 -5.25
CA VAL A 25 21.99 -0.47 -4.35
C VAL A 25 22.39 -0.66 -2.89
N ASP A 26 22.25 0.40 -2.10
CA ASP A 26 22.43 0.31 -0.65
C ASP A 26 21.17 -0.29 -0.01
N MET A 27 21.24 -1.59 0.30
CA MET A 27 20.14 -2.31 0.92
C MET A 27 19.77 -1.75 2.30
N ALA A 28 20.68 -1.09 3.02
CA ALA A 28 20.34 -0.46 4.29
C ALA A 28 19.40 0.74 4.08
N LEU A 29 19.59 1.50 3.01
CA LEU A 29 18.66 2.57 2.63
C LEU A 29 17.31 2.02 2.15
N VAL A 30 17.32 0.92 1.38
CA VAL A 30 16.08 0.25 0.94
C VAL A 30 15.26 -0.22 2.15
N MET A 31 15.92 -0.86 3.12
CA MET A 31 15.26 -1.41 4.30
C MET A 31 14.74 -0.33 5.25
N ARG A 32 15.33 0.88 5.28
CA ARG A 32 14.76 2.01 6.05
C ARG A 32 13.34 2.34 5.60
N ASN A 33 13.09 2.27 4.30
CA ASN A 33 11.78 2.51 3.70
C ASN A 33 10.99 1.21 3.47
N SER A 34 11.29 0.11 4.18
CA SER A 34 10.49 -1.11 4.06
C SER A 34 9.17 -0.99 4.84
N PRO A 35 8.13 -1.75 4.47
CA PRO A 35 6.99 -2.03 5.32
C PRO A 35 7.39 -2.40 6.75
N LYS A 36 6.58 -1.98 7.73
CA LYS A 36 6.79 -2.24 9.16
C LYS A 36 5.95 -3.40 9.67
N LEU A 37 4.87 -3.74 8.95
CA LEU A 37 3.97 -4.84 9.24
C LEU A 37 4.16 -5.97 8.23
N GLY A 38 5.18 -6.80 8.44
CA GLY A 38 5.40 -8.01 7.64
C GLY A 38 5.89 -7.76 6.21
N ASP A 39 5.58 -8.70 5.33
CA ASP A 39 5.98 -8.70 3.91
C ASP A 39 5.15 -7.71 3.07
N LEU A 40 5.36 -7.73 1.75
CA LEU A 40 4.53 -7.01 0.77
C LEU A 40 3.03 -7.27 1.00
N CYS A 41 2.21 -6.24 0.75
CA CYS A 41 0.76 -6.37 0.77
C CYS A 41 0.29 -7.41 -0.25
N GLU A 42 -0.77 -8.13 0.10
CA GLU A 42 -1.49 -8.97 -0.84
C GLU A 42 -2.50 -8.13 -1.64
N PRO A 43 -2.88 -8.52 -2.86
CA PRO A 43 -3.95 -7.86 -3.61
C PRO A 43 -5.26 -7.73 -2.81
N GLU A 44 -5.54 -8.70 -1.95
CA GLU A 44 -6.70 -8.75 -1.06
C GLU A 44 -6.70 -7.62 -0.04
N ASP A 45 -5.54 -7.15 0.43
CA ASP A 45 -5.45 -6.01 1.36
C ASP A 45 -5.99 -4.73 0.70
N VAL A 46 -5.63 -4.51 -0.57
CA VAL A 46 -6.12 -3.38 -1.36
C VAL A 46 -7.61 -3.55 -1.68
N ALA A 47 -8.04 -4.76 -2.06
CA ALA A 47 -9.44 -5.05 -2.36
C ALA A 47 -10.34 -4.85 -1.12
N ALA A 48 -9.88 -5.25 0.06
CA ALA A 48 -10.59 -5.04 1.32
C ALA A 48 -10.74 -3.54 1.65
N ALA A 49 -9.69 -2.73 1.42
CA ALA A 49 -9.76 -1.29 1.59
C ALA A 49 -10.75 -0.63 0.61
N VAL A 50 -10.79 -1.08 -0.65
CA VAL A 50 -11.81 -0.67 -1.62
C VAL A 50 -13.21 -1.01 -1.12
N ALA A 51 -13.42 -2.26 -0.69
CA ALA A 51 -14.73 -2.74 -0.22
C ALA A 51 -15.21 -1.94 0.99
N PHE A 52 -14.34 -1.67 1.96
CA PHE A 52 -14.64 -0.81 3.11
C PHE A 52 -15.01 0.61 2.68
N LEU A 53 -14.18 1.25 1.84
CA LEU A 53 -14.47 2.61 1.37
C LEU A 53 -15.74 2.68 0.52
N ALA A 54 -16.13 1.60 -0.16
CA ALA A 54 -17.38 1.52 -0.91
C ALA A 54 -18.61 1.30 -0.01
N SER A 55 -18.44 0.72 1.19
CA SER A 55 -19.55 0.36 2.08
C SER A 55 -20.20 1.55 2.81
N ASP A 56 -21.31 1.28 3.48
CA ASP A 56 -22.03 2.24 4.35
C ASP A 56 -21.27 2.54 5.65
N ASP A 57 -20.32 1.69 6.04
CA ASP A 57 -19.47 1.93 7.22
C ASP A 57 -18.56 3.15 6.99
N ALA A 58 -18.16 3.38 5.74
CA ALA A 58 -17.39 4.55 5.32
C ALA A 58 -18.26 5.75 4.88
N ARG A 59 -19.57 5.80 5.22
CA ARG A 59 -20.49 6.85 4.73
C ARG A 59 -20.09 8.29 5.05
N LYS A 60 -19.23 8.50 6.06
CA LYS A 60 -18.69 9.82 6.45
C LYS A 60 -17.22 10.03 6.06
N ILE A 61 -16.62 9.10 5.31
CA ILE A 61 -15.23 9.16 4.86
C ILE A 61 -15.20 9.57 3.37
N THR A 62 -14.70 10.77 3.12
CA THR A 62 -14.48 11.31 1.76
C THR A 62 -13.28 12.27 1.78
N GLY A 63 -12.56 12.37 0.67
CA GLY A 63 -11.44 13.30 0.47
C GLY A 63 -10.11 12.82 1.04
N ILE A 64 -10.00 11.55 1.46
CA ILE A 64 -8.76 11.01 2.03
C ILE A 64 -7.90 10.33 0.95
N ALA A 65 -6.58 10.34 1.20
CA ALA A 65 -5.63 9.41 0.61
C ALA A 65 -5.32 8.36 1.69
N LEU A 66 -5.85 7.14 1.52
CA LEU A 66 -5.73 6.06 2.50
C LEU A 66 -4.48 5.22 2.22
N PRO A 67 -3.45 5.23 3.09
CA PRO A 67 -2.32 4.33 2.97
C PRO A 67 -2.75 2.88 3.20
N VAL A 68 -2.36 1.99 2.29
CA VAL A 68 -2.44 0.52 2.43
C VAL A 68 -1.05 -0.04 2.18
N ASP A 69 -0.15 0.27 3.11
CA ASP A 69 1.29 0.22 2.87
C ASP A 69 2.07 -0.51 3.97
N ALA A 70 1.37 -1.27 4.81
CA ALA A 70 1.94 -1.97 5.96
C ALA A 70 2.82 -1.06 6.85
N GLY A 71 2.45 0.22 6.96
CA GLY A 71 3.12 1.21 7.81
C GLY A 71 4.40 1.81 7.22
N GLN A 72 4.68 1.56 5.94
CA GLN A 72 5.90 2.04 5.29
C GLN A 72 6.05 3.57 5.37
N THR A 73 4.97 4.33 5.15
CA THR A 73 5.01 5.79 5.18
C THR A 73 4.93 6.40 6.58
N ALA A 74 4.74 5.57 7.61
CA ALA A 74 4.56 6.02 8.99
C ALA A 74 5.82 5.89 9.88
N GLY A 75 6.91 5.34 9.34
CA GLY A 75 8.16 5.05 10.07
C GLY A 75 9.37 5.84 9.62
#